data_AF-A0A945D4V3-F1
#
_entry.id   AF-A0A945D4V3-F1
#
_cell.length_a   1.000
_cell.length_b   1.000
_cell.length_c   1.000
_cell.angle_alpha   90.00
_cell.angle_beta   90.00
_cell.angle_gamma   90.00
#
_symmetry.space_group_name_H-M   'P 1'
#
loop_
_entity.id
_entity.type
_entity.pdbx_description
1 polymer ?
#
loop_
_entity_poly.entity_id
_entity_poly.type
_entity_poly.pdbx_seq_one_letter_code
_entity_poly.pdbx_strand_id
1 'polypeptide(L)'
;MSVHENVNKPADDLRERVRETTINDTTMLSTDYCNHLNEVVMMIGMVADMPALLEDACAWQPASYAEHFDASGLSIGPLAIEAYDVCELKYREPFDTTLAKFNQRVVGGCAELVEIVTEGDAEHIAFSANALSMELQGLIDQLGSIIHGALSAEVDEDVDGLSQDDIDALF
;
A
#
# COMPACT_ATOMS: atom_id res chain seq x y z
N MET A 1 19.08 36.45 -27.98
CA MET A 1 18.46 36.40 -26.64
C MET A 1 17.24 35.51 -26.79
N SER A 2 17.45 34.19 -26.79
CA SER A 2 16.35 33.24 -26.93
C SER A 2 15.83 32.93 -25.55
N VAL A 3 14.63 33.42 -25.25
CA VAL A 3 13.83 32.98 -24.12
C VAL A 3 13.38 31.57 -24.49
N HIS A 4 14.04 30.56 -23.93
CA HIS A 4 13.50 29.21 -23.93
C HIS A 4 12.26 29.26 -23.04
N GLU A 5 11.09 29.36 -23.66
CA GLU A 5 9.81 29.06 -23.03
C GLU A 5 9.92 27.62 -22.53
N ASN A 6 10.17 27.51 -21.22
CA ASN A 6 10.18 26.24 -20.52
C ASN A 6 8.71 25.81 -20.45
N VAL A 7 8.25 25.12 -21.50
CA VAL A 7 6.95 24.43 -21.48
C VAL A 7 7.13 23.27 -20.50
N ASN A 8 7.04 23.58 -19.20
CA ASN A 8 7.09 22.60 -18.14
C ASN A 8 5.94 21.63 -18.43
N LYS A 9 6.24 20.36 -18.72
CA LYS A 9 5.18 19.37 -18.87
C LYS A 9 4.42 19.31 -17.55
N PRO A 10 3.08 19.16 -17.55
CA PRO A 10 2.30 19.12 -16.31
C PRO A 10 2.79 18.06 -15.32
N ALA A 11 3.41 16.97 -15.80
CA ALA A 11 4.04 15.95 -14.95
C ALA A 11 5.36 16.40 -14.29
N ASP A 12 6.16 17.25 -14.93
CA ASP A 12 7.42 17.75 -14.38
C ASP A 12 7.17 18.79 -13.29
N ASP A 13 6.12 19.62 -13.46
CA ASP A 13 5.61 20.55 -12.44
C ASP A 13 5.08 19.80 -11.20
N LEU A 14 4.34 18.71 -11.41
CA LEU A 14 3.82 17.90 -10.31
C LEU A 14 4.93 17.23 -9.51
N ARG A 15 5.95 16.68 -10.18
CA ARG A 15 7.13 16.10 -9.53
C ARG A 15 7.84 17.11 -8.64
N GLU A 16 7.96 18.37 -9.08
CA GLU A 16 8.56 19.44 -8.28
C GLU A 16 7.70 19.76 -7.04
N ARG A 17 6.38 19.83 -7.19
CA ARG A 17 5.43 20.11 -6.10
C ARG A 17 5.45 19.05 -4.99
N VAL A 18 5.77 17.79 -5.31
CA VAL A 18 5.77 16.69 -4.31
C VAL A 18 7.11 16.51 -3.59
N ARG A 19 8.22 17.11 -4.05
CA ARG A 19 9.60 16.85 -3.56
C ARG A 19 9.80 17.01 -2.04
N GLU A 20 9.05 17.91 -1.40
CA GLU A 20 9.18 18.21 0.04
C GLU A 20 7.99 17.69 0.85
N THR A 21 7.32 16.66 0.34
CA THR A 21 6.15 16.04 0.96
C THR A 21 6.40 14.57 1.26
N THR A 22 5.42 13.89 1.85
CA THR A 22 5.44 12.44 2.05
C THR A 22 5.12 11.65 0.78
N ILE A 23 4.80 12.34 -0.33
CA ILE A 23 4.59 11.76 -1.65
C ILE A 23 5.96 11.54 -2.32
N ASN A 24 6.22 10.32 -2.76
CA ASN A 24 7.44 9.98 -3.45
C ASN A 24 7.46 10.57 -4.87
N ASP A 25 8.51 11.34 -5.20
CA ASP A 25 8.64 12.05 -6.48
C ASP A 25 8.88 11.14 -7.70
N THR A 26 9.07 9.84 -7.48
CA THR A 26 9.20 8.82 -8.52
C THR A 26 7.88 8.09 -8.73
N THR A 27 7.32 7.50 -7.67
CA THR A 27 6.12 6.65 -7.73
C THR A 27 4.81 7.41 -7.66
N MET A 28 4.81 8.65 -7.17
CA MET A 28 3.61 9.47 -6.91
C MET A 28 2.71 8.92 -5.79
N LEU A 29 3.21 8.01 -4.95
CA LEU A 29 2.49 7.46 -3.79
C LEU A 29 2.99 8.10 -2.49
N SER A 30 2.11 8.27 -1.51
CA SER A 30 2.42 8.85 -0.20
C SER A 30 2.55 7.80 0.89
N THR A 31 3.58 7.93 1.73
CA THR A 31 3.74 7.12 2.94
C THR A 31 2.70 7.43 4.02
N ASP A 32 2.08 8.62 4.00
CA ASP A 32 1.02 8.96 4.96
C ASP A 32 -0.21 8.08 4.83
N TYR A 33 -0.43 7.47 3.66
CA TYR A 33 -1.50 6.51 3.47
C TYR A 33 -1.36 5.31 4.42
N CYS A 34 -0.14 4.86 4.72
CA CYS A 34 0.07 3.72 5.62
C CYS A 34 -0.31 4.01 7.08
N ASN A 35 -0.50 5.28 7.47
CA ASN A 35 -0.80 5.65 8.85
C ASN A 35 -2.11 5.02 9.35
N HIS A 36 -3.20 5.13 8.59
CA HIS A 36 -4.48 4.53 9.00
C HIS A 36 -4.48 2.99 8.96
N LEU A 37 -3.56 2.38 8.20
CA LEU A 37 -3.35 0.94 8.21
C LEU A 37 -2.63 0.52 9.50
N ASN A 38 -1.59 1.27 9.90
CA ASN A 38 -0.88 1.05 11.16
C ASN A 38 -1.81 1.18 12.37
N GLU A 39 -2.78 2.11 12.33
CA GLU A 39 -3.77 2.28 13.39
C GLU A 39 -4.59 1.01 13.63
N VAL A 40 -5.13 0.37 12.57
CA VAL A 40 -5.90 -0.88 12.74
C VAL A 40 -5.03 -2.05 13.17
N VAL A 41 -3.79 -2.14 12.67
CA VAL A 41 -2.82 -3.16 13.14
C VAL A 41 -2.51 -3.00 14.63
N MET A 42 -2.32 -1.77 15.09
CA MET A 42 -2.11 -1.48 16.50
C MET A 42 -3.30 -1.91 17.36
N MET A 43 -4.53 -1.58 16.94
CA MET A 43 -5.75 -1.98 17.67
C MET A 43 -5.86 -3.50 17.78
N ILE A 44 -5.62 -4.21 16.69
CA ILE A 44 -5.64 -5.68 16.65
C ILE A 44 -4.57 -6.26 17.59
N GLY A 45 -3.33 -5.76 17.54
CA GLY A 45 -2.23 -6.26 18.35
C GLY A 45 -2.46 -6.08 19.85
N MET A 46 -3.29 -5.11 20.25
CA MET A 46 -3.62 -4.84 21.64
C MET A 46 -4.86 -5.60 22.15
N VAL A 47 -5.56 -6.38 21.33
CA VAL A 47 -6.81 -7.07 21.72
C VAL A 47 -6.63 -7.99 22.93
N ALA A 48 -5.45 -8.61 23.08
CA ALA A 48 -5.18 -9.49 24.21
C ALA A 48 -5.16 -8.76 25.57
N ASP A 49 -4.58 -7.55 25.58
CA ASP A 49 -4.47 -6.72 26.78
C ASP A 49 -5.73 -5.86 26.97
N MET A 50 -6.34 -5.43 25.87
CA MET A 50 -7.53 -4.58 25.84
C MET A 50 -8.54 -5.10 24.81
N PRO A 51 -9.37 -6.10 25.16
CA PRO A 51 -10.35 -6.69 24.24
C PRO A 51 -11.38 -5.72 23.68
N ALA A 52 -11.63 -4.59 24.35
CA ALA A 52 -12.55 -3.56 23.88
C ALA A 52 -12.12 -2.94 22.52
N LEU A 53 -10.81 -2.93 22.22
CA LEU A 53 -10.30 -2.42 20.94
C LEU A 53 -10.71 -3.29 19.74
N LEU A 54 -11.18 -4.52 19.97
CA LEU A 54 -11.71 -5.35 18.90
C LEU A 54 -12.96 -4.75 18.26
N GLU A 55 -13.79 -4.04 19.02
CA GLU A 55 -14.96 -3.35 18.47
C GLU A 55 -14.53 -2.24 17.50
N ASP A 56 -13.52 -1.45 17.88
CA ASP A 56 -12.96 -0.38 17.04
C ASP A 56 -12.25 -0.95 15.80
N ALA A 57 -11.49 -2.05 15.96
CA ALA A 57 -10.87 -2.75 14.84
C ALA A 57 -11.89 -3.33 13.86
N CYS A 58 -13.02 -3.88 14.36
CA CYS A 58 -14.13 -4.33 13.51
C CYS A 58 -14.86 -3.17 12.83
N ALA A 59 -14.92 -2.00 13.48
CA ALA A 59 -15.56 -0.81 12.94
C ALA A 59 -14.71 -0.13 11.86
N TRP A 60 -13.40 -0.35 11.85
CA TRP A 60 -12.50 0.11 10.80
C TRP A 60 -13.01 -0.37 9.43
N GLN A 61 -13.01 0.53 8.45
CA GLN A 61 -13.48 0.25 7.09
C GLN A 61 -12.35 0.47 6.08
N PRO A 62 -12.23 -0.42 5.08
CA PRO A 62 -11.38 -0.17 3.93
C PRO A 62 -11.70 1.17 3.26
N ALA A 63 -10.67 1.92 2.91
CA ALA A 63 -10.77 3.12 2.09
C ALA A 63 -9.79 3.00 0.92
N SER A 64 -10.21 3.40 -0.29
CA SER A 64 -9.27 3.58 -1.38
C SER A 64 -8.27 4.70 -1.08
N TYR A 65 -7.18 4.77 -1.85
CA TYR A 65 -6.17 5.82 -1.73
C TYR A 65 -6.79 7.23 -1.77
N ALA A 66 -7.65 7.49 -2.76
CA ALA A 66 -8.29 8.78 -2.91
C ALA A 66 -9.30 9.08 -1.79
N GLU A 67 -10.12 8.10 -1.38
CA GLU A 67 -11.08 8.27 -0.29
C GLU A 67 -10.40 8.61 1.04
N HIS A 68 -9.28 7.95 1.35
CA HIS A 68 -8.50 8.27 2.55
C HIS A 68 -8.02 9.71 2.55
N PHE A 69 -7.39 10.17 1.46
CA PHE A 69 -6.86 11.54 1.41
C PHE A 69 -7.95 12.62 1.36
N ASP A 70 -9.11 12.33 0.76
CA ASP A 70 -10.27 13.23 0.77
C ASP A 70 -10.85 13.37 2.18
N ALA A 71 -10.92 12.28 2.95
CA ALA A 71 -11.51 12.26 4.29
C ALA A 71 -10.54 12.61 5.45
N SER A 72 -9.22 12.43 5.27
CA SER A 72 -8.21 12.53 6.35
C SER A 72 -7.95 13.93 6.88
N GLY A 73 -8.27 14.98 6.12
CA GLY A 73 -7.95 16.37 6.48
C GLY A 73 -6.45 16.73 6.40
N LEU A 74 -5.62 15.85 5.83
CA LEU A 74 -4.20 16.12 5.59
C LEU A 74 -4.05 17.25 4.56
N SER A 75 -3.16 18.20 4.83
CA SER A 75 -2.90 19.33 3.92
C SER A 75 -2.38 18.89 2.56
N ILE A 76 -1.72 17.72 2.49
CA ILE A 76 -1.23 17.12 1.27
C ILE A 76 -2.31 16.36 0.48
N GLY A 77 -3.51 16.16 1.04
CA GLY A 77 -4.54 15.28 0.48
C GLY A 77 -4.87 15.56 -0.99
N PRO A 78 -5.21 16.81 -1.37
CA PRO A 78 -5.47 17.14 -2.77
C PRO A 78 -4.28 16.86 -3.71
N LEU A 79 -3.05 17.11 -3.23
CA LEU A 79 -1.84 16.84 -4.00
C LEU A 79 -1.57 15.34 -4.13
N ALA A 80 -1.83 14.56 -3.08
CA ALA A 80 -1.67 13.11 -3.09
C ALA A 80 -2.64 12.45 -4.08
N ILE A 81 -3.89 12.93 -4.15
CA ILE A 81 -4.89 12.45 -5.11
C ILE A 81 -4.44 12.78 -6.55
N GLU A 82 -4.02 14.02 -6.82
CA GLU A 82 -3.52 14.44 -8.13
C GLU A 82 -2.28 13.62 -8.56
N ALA A 83 -1.36 13.37 -7.63
CA ALA A 83 -0.17 12.55 -7.85
C ALA A 83 -0.57 11.09 -8.20
N TYR A 84 -1.51 10.53 -7.45
CA TYR A 84 -2.00 9.17 -7.67
C TYR A 84 -2.69 8.99 -9.03
N ASP A 85 -3.38 10.02 -9.54
CA ASP A 85 -4.00 9.99 -10.88
C ASP A 85 -3.00 9.85 -12.03
N VAL A 86 -1.76 10.33 -11.84
CA VAL A 86 -0.68 10.19 -12.82
C VAL A 86 0.35 9.10 -12.46
N CYS A 87 0.10 8.35 -11.39
CA CYS A 87 0.93 7.23 -10.98
C CYS A 87 1.00 6.17 -12.09
N GLU A 88 2.22 5.74 -12.42
CA GLU A 88 2.43 4.69 -13.42
C GLU A 88 1.85 3.36 -12.95
N LEU A 89 1.19 2.62 -13.85
CA LEU A 89 0.52 1.35 -13.53
C LEU A 89 1.43 0.32 -12.86
N LYS A 90 2.73 0.31 -13.22
CA LYS A 90 3.75 -0.56 -12.61
C LYS A 90 3.92 -0.37 -11.10
N TYR A 91 3.50 0.76 -10.54
CA TYR A 91 3.45 1.01 -9.09
C TYR A 91 2.02 0.93 -8.56
N ARG A 92 1.06 1.51 -9.30
CA ARG A 92 -0.35 1.55 -8.89
C ARG A 92 -0.97 0.18 -8.75
N GLU A 93 -0.79 -0.71 -9.73
CA GLU A 93 -1.41 -2.04 -9.70
C GLU A 93 -0.87 -2.92 -8.55
N PRO A 94 0.45 -3.02 -8.30
CA PRO A 94 0.96 -3.72 -7.13
C PRO A 94 0.48 -3.11 -5.81
N PHE A 95 0.42 -1.78 -5.73
CA PHE A 95 -0.06 -1.08 -4.55
C PHE A 95 -1.53 -1.44 -4.26
N ASP A 96 -2.43 -1.23 -5.24
CA ASP A 96 -3.86 -1.48 -5.11
C ASP A 96 -4.14 -2.96 -4.82
N THR A 97 -3.39 -3.87 -5.44
CA THR A 97 -3.49 -5.31 -5.20
C THR A 97 -3.07 -5.68 -3.77
N THR A 98 -1.98 -5.09 -3.27
CA THR A 98 -1.48 -5.36 -1.91
C THR A 98 -2.43 -4.76 -0.86
N LEU A 99 -2.96 -3.58 -1.13
CA LEU A 99 -3.98 -2.93 -0.31
C LEU A 99 -5.28 -3.76 -0.25
N ALA A 100 -5.74 -4.30 -1.37
CA ALA A 100 -6.91 -5.17 -1.39
C ALA A 100 -6.71 -6.43 -0.51
N LYS A 101 -5.51 -7.03 -0.54
CA LYS A 101 -5.15 -8.14 0.36
C LYS A 101 -5.16 -7.73 1.83
N PHE A 102 -4.58 -6.57 2.15
CA PHE A 102 -4.61 -6.01 3.51
C PHE A 102 -6.04 -5.84 4.01
N ASN A 103 -6.88 -5.19 3.21
CA ASN A 103 -8.28 -4.92 3.54
C ASN A 103 -9.07 -6.21 3.79
N GLN A 104 -8.93 -7.20 2.90
CA GLN A 104 -9.56 -8.51 3.08
C GLN A 104 -9.07 -9.21 4.35
N ARG A 105 -7.77 -9.12 4.64
CA ARG A 105 -7.18 -9.77 5.79
C ARG A 105 -7.63 -9.15 7.12
N VAL A 106 -7.74 -7.81 7.19
CA VAL A 106 -8.30 -7.12 8.37
C VAL A 106 -9.73 -7.58 8.64
N VAL A 107 -10.59 -7.56 7.62
CA VAL A 107 -12.01 -7.94 7.78
C VAL A 107 -12.16 -9.40 8.20
N GLY A 108 -11.46 -10.32 7.53
CA GLY A 108 -11.49 -11.75 7.88
C GLY A 108 -10.90 -12.01 9.27
N GLY A 109 -9.75 -11.40 9.58
CA GLY A 109 -9.07 -11.56 10.86
C GLY A 109 -9.85 -11.00 12.05
N CYS A 110 -10.56 -9.88 11.87
CA CYS A 110 -11.44 -9.34 12.90
C CYS A 110 -12.61 -10.30 13.19
N ALA A 111 -13.22 -10.88 12.15
CA ALA A 111 -14.28 -11.88 12.33
C ALA A 111 -13.77 -13.13 13.07
N GLU A 112 -12.59 -13.64 12.71
CA GLU A 112 -11.92 -14.75 13.42
C GLU A 112 -11.66 -14.40 14.89
N LEU A 113 -11.14 -13.20 15.16
CA LEU A 113 -10.85 -12.75 16.52
C LEU A 113 -12.11 -12.58 17.38
N VAL A 114 -13.24 -12.17 16.81
CA VAL A 114 -14.52 -12.10 17.53
C VAL A 114 -14.94 -13.48 18.05
N GLU A 115 -14.80 -14.52 17.23
CA GLU A 115 -15.07 -15.90 17.66
C GLU A 115 -14.10 -16.34 18.77
N ILE A 116 -12.80 -16.06 18.59
CA ILE A 116 -11.75 -16.44 19.55
C ILE A 116 -11.90 -15.72 20.89
N VAL A 117 -12.24 -14.43 20.90
CA VAL A 117 -12.44 -13.67 22.15
C VAL A 117 -13.68 -14.16 22.92
N THR A 118 -14.67 -14.72 22.22
CA THR A 118 -15.89 -15.25 22.85
C THR A 118 -15.66 -16.62 23.51
N GLU A 119 -14.85 -17.48 22.90
CA GLU A 119 -14.71 -18.89 23.30
C GLU A 119 -13.33 -19.26 23.87
N GLY A 120 -12.31 -18.46 23.58
CA GLY A 120 -10.91 -18.74 23.87
C GLY A 120 -10.42 -18.23 25.22
N ASP A 121 -9.24 -18.70 25.60
CA ASP A 121 -8.50 -18.14 26.74
C ASP A 121 -7.54 -17.03 26.30
N ALA A 122 -6.95 -16.34 27.28
CA ALA A 122 -6.06 -15.21 27.03
C ALA A 122 -4.82 -15.57 26.18
N GLU A 123 -4.33 -16.81 26.27
CA GLU A 123 -3.17 -17.25 25.48
C GLU A 123 -3.54 -17.42 24.01
N HIS A 124 -4.71 -18.02 23.73
CA HIS A 124 -5.22 -18.16 22.37
C HIS A 124 -5.53 -16.79 21.73
N ILE A 125 -6.15 -15.87 22.48
CA ILE A 125 -6.42 -14.51 22.01
C ILE A 125 -5.09 -13.79 21.67
N ALA A 126 -4.10 -13.85 22.57
CA ALA A 126 -2.80 -13.22 22.36
C ALA A 126 -2.07 -13.80 21.15
N PHE A 127 -2.06 -15.13 21.00
CA PHE A 127 -1.42 -15.76 19.86
C PHE A 127 -2.06 -15.31 18.53
N SER A 128 -3.39 -15.36 18.44
CA SER A 128 -4.11 -15.05 17.21
C SER A 128 -4.04 -13.57 16.85
N ALA A 129 -4.16 -12.67 17.84
CA ALA A 129 -4.03 -11.23 17.64
C ALA A 129 -2.63 -10.83 17.17
N ASN A 130 -1.59 -11.41 17.77
CA ASN A 130 -0.20 -11.16 17.37
C ASN A 130 0.09 -11.71 15.96
N ALA A 131 -0.38 -12.94 15.66
CA ALA A 131 -0.19 -13.55 14.35
C ALA A 131 -0.82 -12.70 13.23
N LEU A 132 -2.07 -12.25 13.43
CA LEU A 132 -2.76 -11.36 12.50
C LEU A 132 -2.01 -10.02 12.34
N SER A 133 -1.58 -9.40 13.45
CA SER A 133 -0.87 -8.12 13.41
C SER A 133 0.46 -8.22 12.66
N MET A 134 1.22 -9.32 12.85
CA MET A 134 2.47 -9.56 12.14
C MET A 134 2.25 -9.75 10.63
N GLU A 135 1.21 -10.47 10.24
CA GLU A 135 0.86 -10.67 8.83
C GLU A 135 0.47 -9.34 8.16
N LEU A 136 -0.36 -8.54 8.83
CA LEU A 136 -0.77 -7.23 8.35
C LEU A 136 0.42 -6.25 8.28
N GLN A 137 1.34 -6.28 9.25
CA GLN A 137 2.56 -5.48 9.20
C GLN A 137 3.42 -5.84 7.98
N GLY A 138 3.53 -7.12 7.63
CA GLY A 138 4.24 -7.55 6.42
C GLY A 138 3.64 -6.97 5.13
N LEU A 139 2.31 -6.82 5.07
CA LEU A 139 1.63 -6.16 3.95
C LEU A 139 1.87 -4.65 3.94
N ILE A 140 1.92 -3.99 5.10
CA ILE A 140 2.28 -2.56 5.21
C ILE A 140 3.72 -2.33 4.76
N ASP A 141 4.65 -3.21 5.15
CA ASP A 141 6.04 -3.13 4.72
C ASP A 141 6.16 -3.30 3.20
N GLN A 142 5.37 -4.20 2.60
CA GLN A 142 5.28 -4.36 1.16
C GLN A 142 4.73 -3.09 0.47
N LEU A 143 3.65 -2.50 0.99
CA LEU A 143 3.12 -1.21 0.50
C LEU A 143 4.17 -0.11 0.59
N GLY A 144 4.88 -0.02 1.72
CA GLY A 144 6.00 0.90 1.92
C GLY A 144 7.08 0.71 0.88
N SER A 145 7.46 -0.54 0.58
CA SER A 145 8.45 -0.86 -0.46
C SER A 145 8.01 -0.36 -1.85
N ILE A 146 6.74 -0.58 -2.22
CA ILE A 146 6.16 -0.11 -3.49
C ILE A 146 6.14 1.41 -3.55
N ILE A 147 5.76 2.10 -2.46
CA ILE A 147 5.77 3.57 -2.37
C ILE A 147 7.18 4.12 -2.63
N HIS A 148 8.23 3.44 -2.16
CA HIS A 148 9.62 3.83 -2.40
C HIS A 148 10.17 3.38 -3.76
N GLY A 149 9.37 2.72 -4.59
CA GLY A 149 9.72 2.37 -5.97
C GLY A 149 10.38 1.02 -6.14
N ALA A 150 10.38 0.16 -5.12
CA ALA A 150 10.76 -1.24 -5.30
C ALA A 150 9.69 -1.92 -6.16
N LEU A 151 10.07 -2.28 -7.39
CA LEU A 151 9.23 -3.12 -8.22
C LEU A 151 9.27 -4.53 -7.63
N SER A 152 8.09 -5.16 -7.48
CA SER A 152 8.01 -6.61 -7.30
C SER A 152 8.84 -7.25 -8.41
N ALA A 153 9.81 -8.07 -8.06
CA ALA A 153 10.71 -8.72 -9.00
C ALA A 153 9.98 -9.82 -9.80
N GLU A 154 8.94 -9.48 -10.56
CA GLU A 154 8.15 -10.39 -11.39
C GLU A 154 7.43 -9.58 -12.48
N VAL A 155 8.20 -9.15 -13.49
CA VAL A 155 7.90 -9.21 -14.93
C VAL A 155 9.14 -8.74 -15.69
N ASP A 156 10.12 -9.63 -15.77
CA ASP A 156 11.14 -9.59 -16.82
C ASP A 156 10.78 -10.74 -17.79
N GLU A 157 9.63 -10.60 -18.45
CA GLU A 157 9.27 -11.38 -19.64
C GLU A 157 9.54 -10.53 -20.89
N ASP A 158 10.75 -9.99 -21.03
CA ASP A 158 11.26 -9.65 -22.36
C ASP A 158 11.79 -10.92 -23.00
N VAL A 159 10.84 -11.64 -23.60
CA VAL A 159 11.06 -12.39 -24.84
C VAL A 159 11.57 -11.41 -25.90
N ASP A 160 12.88 -11.33 -26.11
CA ASP A 160 13.42 -11.21 -27.47
C ASP A 160 14.92 -11.52 -27.53
N GLY A 161 15.32 -12.30 -28.54
CA GLY A 161 16.70 -12.32 -28.99
C GLY A 161 17.45 -13.64 -28.92
N LEU A 162 16.94 -14.70 -29.55
CA LEU A 162 17.71 -15.47 -30.56
C LEU A 162 16.75 -15.94 -31.64
N SER A 163 17.02 -15.55 -32.90
CA SER A 163 16.15 -15.86 -34.04
C SER A 163 16.20 -17.35 -34.37
N GLN A 164 15.17 -17.84 -35.06
CA GLN A 164 15.07 -19.21 -35.59
C GLN A 164 16.31 -19.61 -36.43
N ASP A 165 17.12 -18.66 -36.88
CA ASP A 165 18.32 -18.87 -37.71
C ASP A 165 19.49 -19.50 -36.93
N ASP A 166 19.54 -19.37 -35.60
CA ASP A 166 20.62 -19.97 -34.77
C ASP A 166 20.40 -21.47 -34.50
N ILE A 167 19.17 -21.97 -34.69
CA ILE A 167 18.83 -23.40 -34.49
C ILE A 167 19.26 -24.25 -35.69
N ASP A 168 19.29 -23.67 -36.90
CA ASP A 168 19.67 -24.38 -38.14
C ASP A 168 21.20 -24.56 -38.29
N ALA A 169 22.01 -23.91 -37.46
CA ALA A 169 23.47 -24.05 -37.48
C ALA A 169 24.00 -25.25 -36.66
N LEU A 170 23.12 -26.06 -36.06
CA LEU A 170 23.46 -27.17 -35.16
C LEU A 170 23.18 -28.58 -35.72
N PHE A 171 22.87 -28.71 -37.01
CA PHE A 171 22.77 -30.00 -37.72
C PHE A 171 23.72 -30.11 -38.91
#